data_AF-A0A9E4AU94-F1
#
_entry.id   AF-A0A9E4AU94-F1
#
_cell.length_a   1.000
_cell.length_b   1.000
_cell.length_c   1.000
_cell.angle_alpha   90.00
_cell.angle_beta   90.00
_cell.angle_gamma   90.00
#
_symmetry.space_group_name_H-M   'P 1'
#
loop_
_entity.id
_entity.type
_entity.pdbx_description
1 polymer ?
#
loop_
_entity_poly.entity_id
_entity_poly.type
_entity_poly.pdbx_seq_one_letter_code
_entity_poly.pdbx_strand_id
1 'polypeptide(L)'
;MGVIYHQRDPDSHIKALFERCRPGGHVVVESIVAGEDFVPLNRYAGMSNVHLIPSVNTLETKLRRVGFSEPKLIDVSITTTDEQRKTQYMPFQSLCDALDPTDQSRTVEGFPAPKRAMLIAQRTK
;
A
#
# COMPACT_ATOMS: atom_id res chain seq x y z
N MET A 1 -3.77 -7.02 -0.58
CA MET A 1 -4.35 -5.67 -0.75
C MET A 1 -4.50 -5.06 0.62
N GLY A 2 -4.02 -3.84 0.85
CA GLY A 2 -4.21 -3.12 2.11
C GLY A 2 -3.46 -3.64 3.34
N VAL A 3 -2.45 -4.51 3.18
CA VAL A 3 -1.83 -5.24 4.31
C VAL A 3 -0.36 -4.89 4.52
N ILE A 4 0.41 -4.68 3.45
CA ILE A 4 1.88 -4.60 3.51
C ILE A 4 2.37 -3.45 4.41
N TYR A 5 1.74 -2.28 4.32
CA TYR A 5 2.15 -1.11 5.12
C TYR A 5 1.90 -1.27 6.63
N HIS A 6 1.13 -2.28 7.04
CA HIS A 6 0.93 -2.66 8.44
C HIS A 6 1.85 -3.80 8.91
N GLN A 7 2.72 -4.33 8.04
CA GLN A 7 3.65 -5.40 8.43
C GLN A 7 4.95 -4.80 8.98
N ARG A 8 5.33 -5.22 10.20
CA ARG A 8 6.66 -4.89 10.77
C ARG A 8 7.80 -5.47 9.94
N ASP A 9 7.55 -6.63 9.34
CA ASP A 9 8.45 -7.28 8.40
C ASP A 9 7.71 -7.53 7.07
N PRO A 10 7.71 -6.54 6.15
CA PRO A 10 7.11 -6.66 4.83
C PRO A 10 7.69 -7.81 4.00
N ASP A 11 8.96 -8.17 4.24
CA ASP A 11 9.66 -9.15 3.44
C ASP A 11 9.24 -10.57 3.79
N SER A 12 9.13 -10.87 5.09
CA SER A 12 8.53 -12.11 5.55
C SER A 12 7.08 -12.26 5.09
N HIS A 13 6.31 -11.17 5.04
CA HIS A 13 4.95 -11.19 4.51
C HIS A 13 4.91 -11.57 3.02
N ILE A 14 5.73 -10.92 2.19
CA ILE A 14 5.79 -11.21 0.74
C ILE A 14 6.33 -12.63 0.50
N LYS A 15 7.30 -13.10 1.30
CA LYS A 15 7.79 -14.48 1.24
C LYS A 15 6.68 -15.48 1.55
N ALA A 16 5.89 -15.21 2.59
CA ALA A 16 4.73 -16.02 2.95
C ALA A 16 3.68 -16.11 1.83
N LEU A 17 3.50 -15.04 1.04
CA LEU A 17 2.67 -15.06 -0.17
C LEU A 17 3.27 -15.93 -1.27
N PHE A 18 4.59 -15.83 -1.49
CA PHE A 18 5.30 -16.67 -2.46
C PHE A 18 5.15 -18.16 -2.16
N GLU A 19 5.40 -18.56 -0.91
CA GLU A 19 5.33 -19.96 -0.47
C GLU A 19 3.93 -20.56 -0.64
N ARG A 20 2.88 -19.75 -0.49
CA ARG A 20 1.47 -20.15 -0.66
C ARG A 20 0.98 -20.08 -2.12
N CYS A 21 1.68 -19.35 -2.98
CA CYS A 21 1.38 -19.31 -4.40
C CYS A 21 1.89 -20.61 -5.04
N ARG A 22 1.07 -21.30 -5.84
CA ARG A 22 1.54 -22.49 -6.59
C ARG A 22 2.44 -22.06 -7.76
N PRO A 23 3.33 -22.94 -8.27
CA PRO A 23 4.01 -22.70 -9.54
C PRO A 23 3.01 -22.43 -10.68
N GLY A 24 3.33 -21.46 -11.54
CA GLY A 24 2.44 -20.90 -12.56
C GLY A 24 1.37 -19.93 -12.02
N GLY A 25 1.23 -19.82 -10.69
CA GLY A 25 0.27 -18.91 -10.03
C GLY A 25 0.70 -17.45 -10.08
N HIS A 26 -0.25 -16.56 -9.79
CA HIS A 26 -0.02 -15.12 -9.71
C HIS A 26 -0.33 -14.62 -8.30
N VAL A 27 0.42 -13.61 -7.87
CA VAL A 27 0.10 -12.81 -6.70
C VAL A 27 -0.35 -11.43 -7.15
N VAL A 28 -1.41 -10.91 -6.53
CA VAL A 28 -1.81 -9.51 -6.66
C VAL A 28 -1.50 -8.81 -5.35
N VAL A 29 -0.64 -7.81 -5.43
CA VAL A 29 -0.24 -6.98 -4.30
C VAL A 29 -0.77 -5.58 -4.53
N GLU A 30 -1.51 -5.06 -3.57
CA GLU A 30 -1.87 -3.65 -3.50
C GLU A 30 -1.49 -3.11 -2.13
N SER A 31 -0.92 -1.91 -2.12
CA SER A 31 -0.49 -1.19 -0.92
C SER A 31 -0.52 0.31 -1.18
N ILE A 32 -0.59 1.08 -0.09
CA ILE A 32 -0.26 2.51 -0.13
C ILE A 32 1.22 2.65 -0.51
N VAL A 33 1.50 3.62 -1.38
CA VAL A 33 2.83 3.95 -1.89
C VAL A 33 3.08 5.46 -1.91
N ALA A 34 4.35 5.83 -2.01
CA ALA A 34 4.78 7.21 -2.22
C ALA A 34 5.88 7.31 -3.29
N GLY A 35 6.35 8.53 -3.57
CA GLY A 35 7.46 8.75 -4.50
C GLY A 35 8.76 8.11 -4.01
N GLU A 36 9.03 8.22 -2.70
CA GLU A 36 10.17 7.63 -2.01
C GLU A 36 9.70 6.89 -0.77
N ASP A 37 10.48 5.91 -0.33
CA ASP A 37 10.21 5.13 0.87
C ASP A 37 10.29 6.02 2.11
N PHE A 38 9.27 5.95 2.97
CA PHE A 38 9.34 6.60 4.29
C PHE A 38 8.61 5.81 5.36
N VAL A 39 8.99 6.08 6.61
CA VAL A 39 8.35 5.54 7.80
C VAL A 39 7.68 6.70 8.54
N PRO A 40 6.35 6.70 8.70
CA PRO A 40 5.69 7.74 9.48
C PRO A 40 6.08 7.60 10.96
N LEU A 41 6.33 8.74 11.63
CA LEU A 41 6.83 8.75 13.01
C LEU A 41 5.82 8.14 14.01
N ASN A 42 4.52 8.31 13.77
CA ASN A 42 3.48 7.83 14.68
C ASN A 42 2.21 7.36 13.92
N ARG A 43 1.59 8.28 13.18
CA ARG A 43 0.40 8.01 12.38
C ARG A 43 0.61 8.42 10.93
N TYR A 44 -0.13 7.78 10.05
CA TYR A 44 -0.26 8.16 8.65
C TYR A 44 -1.73 8.12 8.26
N ALA A 45 -2.28 9.25 7.82
CA ALA A 45 -3.70 9.38 7.47
C ALA A 45 -4.62 8.87 8.58
N GLY A 46 -4.30 9.21 9.84
CA GLY A 46 -5.00 8.78 11.05
C GLY A 46 -4.71 7.34 11.48
N MET A 47 -4.11 6.50 10.63
CA MET A 47 -3.81 5.10 10.94
C MET A 47 -2.59 4.98 11.85
N SER A 48 -2.73 4.22 12.94
CA SER A 48 -1.60 3.75 13.76
C SER A 48 -0.98 2.47 13.17
N ASN A 49 0.22 2.10 13.62
CA ASN A 49 0.92 0.88 13.21
C ASN A 49 1.20 0.82 11.70
N VAL A 50 1.50 1.97 11.09
CA VAL A 50 2.04 2.03 9.73
C VAL A 50 3.56 1.97 9.84
N HIS A 51 4.16 0.92 9.26
CA HIS A 51 5.58 0.62 9.45
C HIS A 51 6.45 1.06 8.28
N LEU A 52 5.91 1.09 7.07
CA LEU A 52 6.60 1.53 5.87
C LEU A 52 5.56 1.93 4.82
N ILE A 53 5.73 3.12 4.24
CA ILE A 53 5.10 3.50 2.98
C ILE A 53 6.18 3.37 1.89
N PRO A 54 6.17 2.28 1.10
CA PRO A 54 7.18 2.04 0.10
C PRO A 54 6.91 2.84 -1.18
N SER A 55 7.95 3.03 -1.99
CA SER A 55 7.82 3.34 -3.41
C SER A 55 7.35 2.11 -4.19
N VAL A 56 6.84 2.34 -5.41
CA VAL A 56 6.50 1.25 -6.34
C VAL A 56 7.73 0.37 -6.63
N ASN A 57 8.89 1.00 -6.83
CA ASN A 57 10.14 0.29 -7.10
C ASN A 57 10.55 -0.63 -5.93
N THR A 58 10.32 -0.21 -4.68
CA THR A 58 10.56 -1.05 -3.51
C THR A 58 9.64 -2.27 -3.51
N LEU A 59 8.35 -2.11 -3.82
CA LEU A 59 7.43 -3.25 -3.91
C LEU A 59 7.85 -4.24 -5.00
N GLU A 60 8.21 -3.75 -6.19
CA GLU A 60 8.72 -4.60 -7.27
C GLU A 60 9.98 -5.35 -6.85
N THR A 61 10.95 -4.65 -6.27
CA THR A 61 12.23 -5.23 -5.83
C THR A 61 12.00 -6.32 -4.80
N LYS A 62 11.12 -6.10 -3.82
CA LYS A 62 10.77 -7.11 -2.81
C LYS A 62 10.12 -8.34 -3.44
N LEU A 63 9.20 -8.17 -4.39
CA LEU A 63 8.60 -9.28 -5.14
C LEU A 63 9.67 -10.10 -5.89
N ARG A 64 10.57 -9.44 -6.63
CA ARG A 64 11.69 -10.11 -7.33
C ARG A 64 12.58 -10.87 -6.34
N ARG A 65 12.90 -10.25 -5.21
CA ARG A 65 13.82 -10.80 -4.21
C ARG A 65 13.32 -12.09 -3.57
N VAL A 66 12.00 -12.26 -3.38
CA VAL A 66 11.45 -13.52 -2.85
C VAL A 66 11.28 -14.62 -3.91
N GLY A 67 11.50 -14.29 -5.20
CA GLY A 67 11.46 -15.25 -6.30
C GLY A 67 10.27 -15.10 -7.25
N PHE A 68 9.39 -14.09 -7.09
CA PHE A 68 8.40 -13.79 -8.12
C PHE A 68 9.09 -13.24 -9.37
N SER A 69 8.67 -13.72 -10.54
CA SER A 69 9.12 -13.22 -11.84
C SER A 69 8.14 -12.19 -12.38
N GLU A 70 8.68 -11.26 -13.16
CA GLU A 70 7.93 -10.24 -13.90
C GLU A 70 6.88 -9.47 -13.06
N PRO A 71 7.24 -8.78 -11.95
CA PRO A 71 6.32 -7.82 -11.35
C PRO A 71 5.93 -6.77 -12.40
N LYS A 72 4.63 -6.62 -12.60
CA LYS A 72 4.02 -5.65 -13.51
C LYS A 72 3.17 -4.71 -12.69
N LEU A 73 3.45 -3.42 -12.81
CA LEU A 73 2.58 -2.36 -12.32
C LEU A 73 1.31 -2.34 -13.16
N ILE A 74 0.17 -2.53 -12.51
CA ILE A 74 -1.15 -2.55 -13.16
C ILE A 74 -1.83 -1.19 -13.03
N ASP A 75 -1.79 -0.59 -11.86
CA ASP A 75 -2.42 0.70 -11.59
C ASP A 75 -1.64 1.47 -10.52
N VAL A 76 -1.67 2.80 -10.64
CA VAL A 76 -1.32 3.72 -9.57
C VAL A 76 -2.35 4.84 -9.53
N SER A 77 -3.08 4.93 -8.43
CA SER A 77 -4.19 5.87 -8.28
C SER A 77 -4.13 6.59 -6.93
N ILE A 78 -4.51 7.86 -6.94
CA ILE A 78 -4.74 8.63 -5.71
C ILE A 78 -6.08 8.18 -5.14
N THR A 79 -6.12 7.82 -3.86
CA THR A 79 -7.39 7.47 -3.21
C THR A 79 -8.20 8.77 -3.05
N THR A 80 -9.40 8.81 -3.64
CA THR A 80 -10.23 10.02 -3.62
C THR A 80 -11.27 9.94 -2.50
N THR A 81 -11.80 11.09 -2.10
CA THR A 81 -12.89 11.16 -1.13
C THR A 81 -14.20 10.61 -1.70
N ASP A 82 -14.36 10.61 -3.03
CA ASP A 82 -15.46 9.89 -3.69
C ASP A 82 -15.31 8.36 -3.58
N GLU A 83 -14.09 7.85 -3.56
CA GLU A 83 -13.81 6.43 -3.35
C GLU A 83 -13.96 6.03 -1.87
N GLN A 84 -13.36 6.79 -0.96
CA GLN A 84 -13.34 6.52 0.48
C GLN A 84 -14.01 7.67 1.25
N ARG A 85 -15.27 7.49 1.63
CA ARG A 85 -16.06 8.46 2.42
C ARG A 85 -16.88 7.83 3.52
N LYS A 86 -17.41 8.69 4.40
CA LYS A 86 -18.49 8.36 5.31
C LYS A 86 -19.74 7.99 4.53
N THR A 87 -20.49 7.03 5.05
CA THR A 87 -21.82 6.65 4.56
C THR A 87 -22.72 6.36 5.75
N GLN A 88 -24.02 6.15 5.52
CA GLN A 88 -24.93 5.71 6.58
C GLN A 88 -24.51 4.40 7.25
N TYR A 89 -23.75 3.55 6.54
CA TYR A 89 -23.24 2.27 7.05
C TYR A 89 -21.85 2.38 7.67
N MET A 90 -21.11 3.45 7.36
CA MET A 90 -19.77 3.72 7.90
C MET A 90 -19.72 5.19 8.34
N PRO A 91 -20.28 5.52 9.53
CA PRO A 91 -20.42 6.90 9.99
C PRO A 91 -19.17 7.46 10.70
N PHE A 92 -18.14 6.64 10.91
CA PHE A 92 -16.90 7.01 11.59
C PHE A 92 -15.99 7.86 10.69
N GLN A 93 -14.86 8.32 11.24
CA GLN A 93 -13.84 9.06 10.47
C GLN A 93 -13.41 8.29 9.21
N SER A 94 -13.24 9.03 8.11
CA SER A 94 -12.89 8.51 6.79
C SER A 94 -11.79 9.38 6.15
N LEU A 95 -11.54 9.21 4.85
CA LEU A 95 -10.43 9.88 4.17
C LEU A 95 -10.48 11.41 4.31
N CYS A 96 -11.66 12.04 4.19
CA CYS A 96 -11.79 13.49 4.38
C CYS A 96 -11.24 13.98 5.73
N ASP A 97 -11.41 13.20 6.80
CA ASP A 97 -10.92 13.55 8.14
C ASP A 97 -9.41 13.32 8.29
N ALA A 98 -8.80 12.57 7.37
CA ALA A 98 -7.39 12.19 7.38
C ALA A 98 -6.52 13.07 6.46
N LEU A 99 -7.12 13.90 5.62
CA LEU A 99 -6.44 14.84 4.73
C LEU A 99 -6.32 16.23 5.36
N ASP A 100 -5.28 16.97 4.99
CA ASP A 100 -5.14 18.36 5.41
C ASP A 100 -6.33 19.19 4.86
N PRO A 101 -7.06 19.94 5.71
CA PRO A 101 -8.25 20.69 5.29
C PRO A 101 -7.93 21.84 4.33
N THR A 102 -6.67 22.25 4.24
CA THR A 102 -6.18 23.33 3.38
C THR A 102 -5.43 22.83 2.15
N ASP A 103 -4.92 21.58 2.17
CA ASP A 103 -4.20 20.96 1.06
C ASP A 103 -4.46 19.43 1.01
N GLN A 104 -5.44 19.01 0.22
CA GLN A 104 -5.79 17.59 0.10
C GLN A 104 -4.71 16.71 -0.57
N SER A 105 -3.61 17.29 -1.07
CA SER A 105 -2.45 16.50 -1.50
C SER A 105 -1.64 15.93 -0.33
N ARG A 106 -2.00 16.30 0.91
CA ARG A 106 -1.34 15.89 2.15
C ARG A 106 -2.30 15.30 3.17
N THR A 107 -1.75 14.49 4.07
CA THR A 107 -2.45 14.02 5.27
C THR A 107 -2.42 15.10 6.36
N VAL A 108 -3.27 14.98 7.37
CA VAL A 108 -3.28 15.89 8.55
C VAL A 108 -1.94 15.89 9.32
N GLU A 109 -1.13 14.83 9.19
CA GLU A 109 0.21 14.75 9.76
C GLU A 109 1.30 15.37 8.86
N GLY A 110 0.93 15.89 7.69
CA GLY A 110 1.82 16.54 6.74
C GLY A 110 2.53 15.60 5.76
N PHE A 111 2.16 14.32 5.69
CA PHE A 111 2.71 13.38 4.70
C PHE A 111 1.97 13.48 3.36
N PRO A 112 2.49 12.93 2.25
CA PRO A 112 1.73 12.82 1.02
C PRO A 112 0.43 12.03 1.21
N ALA A 113 -0.66 12.51 0.60
CA ALA A 113 -1.97 11.86 0.65
C ALA A 113 -1.93 10.42 0.11
N PRO A 114 -2.84 9.54 0.55
CA PRO A 114 -2.84 8.13 0.16
C PRO A 114 -2.90 7.95 -1.36
N LYS A 115 -1.85 7.30 -1.89
CA LYS A 115 -1.77 6.80 -3.25
C LYS A 115 -1.57 5.30 -3.18
N ARG A 116 -2.28 4.55 -4.00
CA ARG A 116 -2.23 3.09 -4.02
C ARG A 116 -1.61 2.61 -5.31
N ALA A 117 -0.79 1.57 -5.21
CA ALA A 117 -0.27 0.88 -6.37
C ALA A 117 -0.70 -0.58 -6.33
N MET A 118 -1.12 -1.09 -7.48
CA MET A 118 -1.42 -2.50 -7.69
C MET A 118 -0.37 -3.12 -8.60
N LEU A 119 0.24 -4.20 -8.14
CA LEU A 119 1.20 -5.00 -8.88
C LEU A 119 0.70 -6.43 -8.99
N ILE A 120 0.95 -7.05 -10.14
CA ILE A 120 0.82 -8.49 -10.33
C ILE A 120 2.20 -9.09 -10.59
N ALA A 121 2.48 -10.25 -10.01
CA ALA A 121 3.71 -10.99 -10.29
C ALA A 121 3.42 -12.49 -10.35
N GLN A 122 4.21 -13.22 -11.15
CA GLN A 122 4.01 -14.65 -11.37
C GLN A 122 5.04 -15.47 -10.58
N ARG A 123 4.62 -16.57 -9.97
CA ARG A 123 5.55 -17.59 -9.47
C ARG A 123 5.82 -18.58 -10.59
N THR A 124 7.00 -18.49 -11.22
CA THR A 124 7.35 -19.38 -12.35
C THR A 124 7.83 -20.76 -11.92
N LYS A 125 8.40 -20.89 -10.72
CA LYS A 125 8.93 -22.15 -10.17
C LYS A 125 8.36 -22.46 -8.80
#